data_AF-A0A3N9YE93-F1
#
_entry.id   AF-A0A3N9YE93-F1
#
_cell.length_a   1.000
_cell.length_b   1.000
_cell.length_c   1.000
_cell.angle_alpha   90.00
_cell.angle_beta   90.00
_cell.angle_gamma   90.00
#
_symmetry.space_group_name_H-M   'P 1'
#
loop_
_entity.id
_entity.type
_entity.pdbx_description
1 polymer ?
#
loop_
_entity_poly.entity_id
_entity_poly.type
_entity_poly.pdbx_seq_one_letter_code
_entity_poly.pdbx_strand_id
1 'polypeptide(L)'
;MRPWLLLPPQLAHDLSSLGLPLYSLIHGRKTPHWKSFTWRGLEFANPMGIAGGVDKNAEHLKEWWALGCGFVEVGTITPRAQTPNPGKIMDRDLELQAMWNKMGFPSDGGDEVFHNLASYAPNYRTPIFVNIGKNRNTPHTD
;
A
#
# COMPACT_ATOMS: atom_id res chain seq x y z
N MET A 1 -1.97 -1.59 -24.46
CA MET A 1 -2.94 -2.54 -23.85
C MET A 1 -2.61 -2.71 -22.38
N ARG A 2 -3.59 -2.91 -21.48
CA ARG A 2 -3.36 -3.14 -20.03
C ARG A 2 -3.61 -4.62 -19.68
N PRO A 3 -2.70 -5.55 -20.01
CA PRO A 3 -2.97 -6.99 -19.95
C PRO A 3 -3.29 -7.50 -18.53
N TRP A 4 -2.79 -6.83 -17.49
CA TRP A 4 -3.14 -7.13 -16.09
C TRP A 4 -4.63 -6.95 -15.76
N LEU A 5 -5.37 -6.19 -16.59
CA LEU A 5 -6.82 -6.05 -16.44
C LEU A 5 -7.60 -7.33 -16.80
N LEU A 6 -6.95 -8.28 -17.48
CA LEU A 6 -7.54 -9.59 -17.83
C LEU A 6 -7.42 -10.63 -16.70
N LEU A 7 -6.53 -10.40 -15.73
CA LEU A 7 -6.33 -11.31 -14.60
C LEU A 7 -7.39 -11.06 -13.51
N PRO A 8 -7.74 -12.06 -12.69
CA PRO A 8 -8.49 -11.81 -11.46
C PRO A 8 -7.80 -10.72 -10.60
N PRO A 9 -8.54 -9.78 -9.98
CA PRO A 9 -7.93 -8.64 -9.29
C PRO A 9 -6.94 -9.02 -8.19
N GLN A 10 -7.24 -10.06 -7.42
CA GLN A 10 -6.34 -10.58 -6.39
C GLN A 10 -5.03 -11.06 -7.02
N LEU A 11 -5.10 -11.89 -8.06
CA LEU A 11 -3.90 -12.38 -8.76
C LEU A 11 -3.08 -11.23 -9.37
N ALA A 12 -3.75 -10.24 -9.97
CA ALA A 12 -3.09 -9.06 -10.51
C ALA A 12 -2.33 -8.27 -9.43
N HIS A 13 -2.91 -8.17 -8.23
CA HIS A 13 -2.30 -7.52 -7.08
C HIS A 13 -1.13 -8.33 -6.54
N ASP A 14 -1.30 -9.64 -6.35
CA ASP A 14 -0.24 -10.52 -5.83
C ASP A 14 0.98 -10.52 -6.77
N LEU A 15 0.76 -10.59 -8.09
CA LEU A 15 1.83 -10.49 -9.08
C LEU A 15 2.46 -9.10 -9.16
N SER A 16 1.74 -8.05 -8.72
CA SER A 16 2.29 -6.70 -8.73
C SER A 16 3.47 -6.56 -7.76
N SER A 17 3.56 -7.35 -6.70
CA SER A 17 4.72 -7.37 -5.80
C SER A 17 6.03 -7.71 -6.52
N LEU A 18 5.96 -8.59 -7.53
CA LEU A 18 7.09 -8.97 -8.38
C LEU A 18 7.31 -7.97 -9.53
N GLY A 19 6.23 -7.42 -10.07
CA GLY A 19 6.27 -6.51 -11.20
C GLY A 19 6.68 -5.08 -10.84
N LEU A 20 6.32 -4.61 -9.65
CA LEU A 20 6.53 -3.24 -9.18
C LEU A 20 8.02 -2.86 -9.10
N PRO A 21 8.93 -3.71 -8.58
CA PRO A 21 10.37 -3.43 -8.65
C PRO A 21 10.85 -3.20 -10.09
N LEU A 22 10.53 -4.12 -11.01
CA LEU A 22 10.91 -3.99 -12.43
C LEU A 22 10.31 -2.74 -13.08
N TYR A 23 9.04 -2.47 -12.78
CA TYR A 23 8.34 -1.31 -13.33
C TYR A 23 8.96 0.01 -12.87
N SER A 24 9.30 0.12 -11.59
CA SER A 24 9.94 1.31 -11.01
C SER A 24 11.33 1.58 -11.55
N LEU A 25 12.09 0.53 -11.90
CA LEU A 25 13.42 0.66 -12.51
C LEU A 25 13.33 1.26 -13.92
N ILE A 26 12.33 0.86 -14.70
CA ILE A 26 12.14 1.31 -16.10
C ILE A 26 11.48 2.69 -16.16
N HIS A 27 10.52 2.97 -15.28
CA HIS A 27 9.68 4.17 -15.33
C HIS A 27 10.05 5.22 -14.26
N GLY A 28 11.20 5.07 -13.61
CA GLY A 28 11.65 5.98 -12.55
C GLY A 28 11.63 7.45 -12.96
N ARG A 29 11.03 8.28 -12.08
CA ARG A 29 11.02 9.75 -12.10
C ARG A 29 10.64 10.45 -13.42
N LYS A 30 9.43 10.20 -13.92
CA LYS A 30 8.66 11.23 -14.66
C LYS A 30 7.54 11.80 -13.80
N THR A 31 7.89 12.41 -12.67
CA THR A 31 6.89 13.14 -11.87
C THR A 31 6.62 14.49 -12.51
N PRO A 32 5.35 14.90 -12.67
CA PRO A 32 5.02 16.30 -12.95
C PRO A 32 5.70 17.21 -11.94
N HIS A 33 6.04 18.44 -12.35
CA HIS A 33 6.60 19.41 -11.40
C HIS A 33 5.49 19.87 -10.46
N TRP A 34 5.59 19.48 -9.19
CA TRP A 34 4.69 19.91 -8.14
C TRP A 34 5.40 20.91 -7.22
N LYS A 35 4.65 21.87 -6.68
CA LYS A 35 5.16 22.72 -5.61
C LYS A 35 5.16 21.92 -4.31
N SER A 36 6.33 21.80 -3.68
CA SER A 36 6.43 21.20 -2.34
C SER A 36 5.64 22.02 -1.32
N PHE A 37 5.10 21.35 -0.31
CA PHE A 37 4.34 21.99 0.75
C PHE A 37 4.57 21.29 2.09
N THR A 38 4.25 21.99 3.17
CA THR A 38 4.32 21.47 4.54
C THR A 38 2.93 21.38 5.11
N TRP A 39 2.59 20.25 5.74
CA TRP A 39 1.34 20.08 6.46
C TRP A 39 1.61 19.36 7.78
N ARG A 40 1.12 19.93 8.89
CA ARG A 40 1.32 19.38 10.25
C ARG A 40 2.80 19.08 10.59
N GLY A 41 3.74 19.86 10.04
CA GLY A 41 5.18 19.68 10.25
C GLY A 41 5.85 18.63 9.36
N LEU A 42 5.09 17.95 8.49
CA LEU A 42 5.62 17.02 7.50
C LEU A 42 5.84 17.73 6.16
N GLU A 43 6.95 17.44 5.50
CA GLU A 43 7.28 17.97 4.18
C GLU A 43 6.83 17.01 3.08
N PHE A 44 6.08 17.51 2.11
CA PHE A 44 5.58 16.75 0.97
C PHE A 44 6.20 17.29 -0.32
N ALA A 45 6.82 16.39 -1.10
CA ALA A 45 7.32 16.74 -2.42
C ALA A 45 6.18 17.03 -3.41
N ASN A 46 5.04 16.38 -3.24
CA ASN A 46 3.83 16.53 -4.05
C ASN A 46 2.60 16.00 -3.28
N PRO A 47 1.37 16.33 -3.71
CA PRO A 47 0.15 15.96 -2.99
C PRO A 47 -0.37 14.55 -3.34
N MET A 48 0.35 13.77 -4.14
CA MET A 48 -0.09 12.45 -4.59
C MET A 48 0.60 11.36 -3.77
N GLY A 49 -0.17 10.37 -3.35
CA GLY A 49 0.34 9.22 -2.61
C GLY A 49 -0.45 7.96 -2.93
N ILE A 50 -0.01 6.85 -2.32
CA ILE A 50 -0.74 5.58 -2.37
C ILE A 50 -1.53 5.41 -1.07
N ALA A 51 -2.77 4.91 -1.18
CA ALA A 51 -3.66 4.71 -0.06
C ALA A 51 -3.40 3.37 0.66
N GLY A 52 -3.83 3.31 1.93
CA GLY A 52 -3.83 2.08 2.71
C GLY A 52 -4.60 0.96 2.00
N GLY A 53 -4.11 -0.26 2.14
CA GLY A 53 -4.67 -1.47 1.54
C GLY A 53 -3.94 -1.93 0.28
N VAL A 54 -3.09 -1.07 -0.32
CA VAL A 54 -2.22 -1.43 -1.45
C VAL A 54 -0.94 -2.10 -0.95
N ASP A 55 -0.13 -1.42 -0.15
CA ASP A 55 1.08 -2.00 0.45
C ASP A 55 0.84 -2.23 1.95
N LYS A 56 0.25 -3.38 2.29
CA LYS A 56 -0.22 -3.65 3.65
C LYS A 56 0.92 -3.85 4.65
N ASN A 57 2.05 -4.38 4.18
CA ASN A 57 3.14 -4.80 5.04
C ASN A 57 4.40 -3.94 4.89
N ALA A 58 4.32 -2.82 4.16
CA ALA A 58 5.44 -1.92 3.88
C ALA A 58 6.60 -2.58 3.10
N GLU A 59 6.28 -3.44 2.14
CA GLU A 59 7.25 -4.25 1.39
C GLU A 59 7.89 -3.49 0.21
N HIS A 60 7.23 -2.45 -0.31
CA HIS A 60 7.58 -1.83 -1.59
C HIS A 60 7.75 -0.30 -1.52
N LEU A 61 8.13 0.22 -0.35
CA LEU A 61 8.26 1.67 -0.15
C LEU A 61 9.22 2.33 -1.14
N LYS A 62 10.35 1.67 -1.45
CA LYS A 62 11.36 2.18 -2.40
C LYS A 62 10.78 2.40 -3.78
N GLU A 63 9.99 1.44 -4.24
CA GLU A 63 9.36 1.43 -5.54
C GLU A 63 8.30 2.53 -5.63
N TRP A 64 7.48 2.72 -4.60
CA TRP A 64 6.51 3.82 -4.54
C TRP A 64 7.19 5.20 -4.62
N TRP A 65 8.30 5.38 -3.90
CA TRP A 65 9.09 6.62 -3.99
C TRP A 65 9.75 6.80 -5.35
N ALA A 66 10.26 5.72 -5.96
CA ALA A 66 10.84 5.76 -7.31
C ALA A 66 9.80 6.12 -8.39
N LEU A 67 8.55 5.70 -8.19
CA LEU A 67 7.40 6.10 -9.00
C LEU A 67 6.88 7.51 -8.68
N GLY A 68 7.39 8.13 -7.62
CA GLY A 68 7.16 9.55 -7.33
C GLY A 68 6.06 9.85 -6.31
N CYS A 69 5.64 8.87 -5.51
CA CYS A 69 4.70 9.12 -4.41
C CYS A 69 5.28 10.17 -3.44
N GLY A 70 4.53 11.25 -3.23
CA GLY A 70 4.81 12.31 -2.26
C GLY A 70 4.46 11.92 -0.82
N PHE A 71 3.69 10.84 -0.63
CA PHE A 71 3.48 10.13 0.63
C PHE A 71 3.04 8.69 0.37
N VAL A 72 3.18 7.82 1.37
CA VAL A 72 2.72 6.42 1.30
C VAL A 72 1.92 6.08 2.55
N GLU A 73 0.73 5.50 2.38
CA GLU A 73 -0.03 4.91 3.49
C GLU A 73 0.05 3.38 3.41
N VAL A 74 0.63 2.76 4.44
CA VAL A 74 0.74 1.30 4.59
C VAL A 74 -0.35 0.74 5.49
N GLY A 75 -0.54 -0.58 5.47
CA GLY A 75 -1.57 -1.26 6.26
C GLY A 75 -2.88 -1.43 5.50
N THR A 76 -4.01 -1.70 6.15
CA THR A 76 -4.24 -1.74 7.61
C THR A 76 -3.47 -2.85 8.31
N ILE A 77 -2.63 -2.45 9.27
CA ILE A 77 -1.84 -3.35 10.11
C ILE A 77 -2.65 -3.74 11.33
N THR A 78 -2.65 -5.01 11.67
CA THR A 78 -3.24 -5.51 12.92
C THR A 78 -2.13 -5.89 13.90
N PRO A 79 -2.35 -5.83 15.23
CA PRO A 79 -1.32 -6.18 16.21
C PRO A 79 -0.71 -7.57 15.97
N ARG A 80 -1.54 -8.58 15.73
CA ARG A 80 -1.12 -9.94 15.36
C ARG A 80 -1.35 -10.19 13.87
N ALA A 81 -0.61 -11.14 13.30
CA ALA A 81 -0.87 -11.63 11.96
C ALA A 81 -2.30 -12.20 11.84
N GLN A 82 -2.93 -12.01 10.69
CA GLN A 82 -4.20 -12.67 10.37
C GLN A 82 -4.38 -12.85 8.87
N THR A 83 -5.07 -13.93 8.51
CA THR A 83 -5.37 -14.27 7.11
C THR A 83 -6.57 -13.47 6.59
N PRO A 84 -6.73 -13.35 5.26
CA PRO A 84 -7.94 -12.77 4.67
C PRO A 84 -9.21 -13.52 5.07
N ASN A 85 -10.37 -12.92 4.78
CA ASN A 85 -11.65 -13.61 4.83
C ASN A 85 -11.69 -14.78 3.83
N PRO A 86 -12.48 -15.85 4.10
CA PRO A 86 -12.61 -16.97 3.18
C PRO A 86 -13.40 -16.60 1.91
N GLY A 87 -13.17 -17.37 0.84
CA GLY A 87 -13.89 -17.24 -0.44
C GLY A 87 -13.42 -16.05 -1.30
N LYS A 88 -14.28 -15.61 -2.22
CA LYS A 88 -13.99 -14.46 -3.09
C LYS A 88 -14.03 -13.17 -2.27
N ILE A 89 -12.87 -12.53 -2.08
CA ILE A 89 -12.72 -11.35 -1.23
C ILE A 89 -12.65 -10.02 -1.98
N MET A 90 -12.50 -10.03 -3.29
CA MET A 90 -12.52 -8.82 -4.10
C MET A 90 -12.92 -9.11 -5.54
N ASP A 91 -13.43 -8.08 -6.21
CA ASP A 91 -13.58 -8.06 -7.65
C ASP A 91 -13.56 -6.63 -8.20
N ARG A 92 -13.54 -6.49 -9.52
CA ARG A 92 -13.62 -5.19 -10.19
C ARG A 92 -14.60 -5.21 -11.36
N ASP A 93 -15.22 -4.06 -11.57
CA ASP A 93 -15.98 -3.72 -12.76
C ASP A 93 -15.15 -2.73 -13.58
N LEU A 94 -14.77 -3.14 -14.80
CA LEU A 94 -13.92 -2.33 -15.67
C LEU A 94 -14.69 -1.19 -16.34
N GLU A 95 -15.99 -1.37 -16.58
CA GLU A 95 -16.85 -0.36 -17.22
C GLU A 95 -17.15 0.77 -16.23
N LEU A 96 -17.50 0.39 -14.99
CA LEU A 96 -17.77 1.34 -13.92
C LEU A 96 -16.50 1.90 -13.27
N GLN A 97 -15.31 1.42 -13.67
CA GLN A 97 -14.03 1.73 -13.05
C GLN A 97 -14.06 1.57 -11.52
N ALA A 98 -14.77 0.54 -11.06
CA ALA A 98 -15.06 0.33 -9.65
C ALA A 98 -14.48 -1.00 -9.17
N MET A 99 -14.25 -1.11 -7.88
CA MET A 99 -13.89 -2.38 -7.25
C MET A 99 -14.58 -2.50 -5.90
N TRP A 100 -14.86 -3.74 -5.51
CA TRP A 100 -15.33 -4.05 -4.15
C TRP A 100 -14.34 -5.00 -3.48
N ASN A 101 -14.28 -4.94 -2.16
CA ASN A 101 -13.50 -5.88 -1.37
C ASN A 101 -14.15 -6.17 -0.02
N LYS A 102 -13.87 -7.35 0.53
CA LYS A 102 -14.18 -7.80 1.89
C LYS A 102 -12.99 -8.53 2.48
N MET A 103 -11.78 -7.97 2.34
CA MET A 103 -10.54 -8.70 2.67
C MET A 103 -10.42 -9.06 4.15
N GLY A 104 -10.94 -8.21 5.05
CA GLY A 104 -10.92 -8.47 6.49
C GLY A 104 -9.54 -8.26 7.13
N PHE A 105 -8.84 -7.18 6.75
CA PHE A 105 -7.52 -6.79 7.29
C PHE A 105 -6.48 -7.94 7.34
N PRO A 106 -6.15 -8.59 6.22
CA PRO A 106 -4.99 -9.46 6.19
C PRO A 106 -3.73 -8.64 6.45
N SER A 107 -2.87 -9.10 7.35
CA SER A 107 -1.64 -8.42 7.78
C SER A 107 -0.70 -9.45 8.39
N ASP A 108 0.61 -9.23 8.25
CA ASP A 108 1.64 -10.08 8.86
C ASP A 108 1.91 -9.73 10.34
N GLY A 109 1.18 -8.75 10.89
CA GLY A 109 1.29 -8.33 12.28
C GLY A 109 2.15 -7.09 12.46
N GLY A 110 2.02 -6.44 13.62
CA GLY A 110 2.70 -5.18 13.92
C GLY A 110 4.22 -5.30 13.93
N ASP A 111 4.75 -6.41 14.47
CA ASP A 111 6.19 -6.62 14.62
C ASP A 111 6.89 -6.78 13.26
N GLU A 112 6.29 -7.56 12.34
CA GLU A 112 6.86 -7.76 11.00
C GLU A 112 6.86 -6.46 10.21
N VAL A 113 5.74 -5.71 10.24
CA VAL A 113 5.66 -4.43 9.53
C VAL A 113 6.59 -3.38 10.16
N PHE A 114 6.80 -3.42 11.48
CA PHE A 114 7.81 -2.60 12.14
C PHE A 114 9.21 -2.91 11.62
N HIS A 115 9.59 -4.18 11.48
CA HIS A 115 10.88 -4.57 10.90
C HIS A 115 11.04 -4.07 9.46
N ASN A 116 10.01 -4.23 8.63
CA ASN A 116 10.02 -3.71 7.27
C ASN A 116 10.23 -2.19 7.26
N LEU A 117 9.43 -1.43 8.00
CA LEU A 117 9.55 0.03 8.11
C LEU A 117 10.94 0.47 8.60
N ALA A 118 11.48 -0.20 9.63
CA ALA A 118 12.79 0.11 10.20
C ALA A 118 13.92 -0.06 9.17
N SER A 119 13.78 -0.98 8.21
CA SER A 119 14.76 -1.17 7.14
C SER A 119 14.89 0.03 6.17
N TYR A 120 13.89 0.93 6.12
CA TYR A 120 13.88 2.11 5.24
C TYR A 120 14.21 3.42 5.97
N ALA A 121 14.13 3.46 7.31
CA ALA A 121 14.20 4.68 8.12
C ALA A 121 15.38 5.64 7.84
N PRO A 122 16.62 5.20 7.53
CA PRO A 122 17.72 6.16 7.37
C PRO A 122 17.74 6.90 6.02
N ASN A 123 17.01 6.43 5.02
CA ASN A 123 17.29 6.81 3.63
C ASN A 123 16.22 7.69 2.96
N TYR A 124 15.07 7.91 3.61
CA TYR A 124 13.92 8.55 2.95
C TYR A 124 13.23 9.57 3.85
N ARG A 125 12.89 10.73 3.26
CA ARG A 125 12.20 11.85 3.94
C ARG A 125 10.72 11.97 3.58
N THR A 126 10.25 11.14 2.66
CA THR A 126 8.85 11.12 2.25
C THR A 126 7.97 10.62 3.40
N PRO A 127 6.88 11.32 3.76
CA PRO A 127 5.98 10.88 4.82
C PRO A 127 5.42 9.47 4.58
N ILE A 128 5.44 8.66 5.64
CA ILE A 128 4.79 7.35 5.70
C ILE A 128 3.68 7.43 6.74
N PHE A 129 2.46 7.08 6.34
CA PHE A 129 1.31 6.93 7.23
C PHE A 129 1.06 5.45 7.49
N VAL A 130 0.74 5.13 8.73
CA VAL A 130 0.57 3.74 9.18
C VAL A 130 -0.91 3.56 9.54
N ASN A 131 -1.66 2.89 8.67
CA ASN A 131 -3.04 2.55 8.94
C ASN A 131 -3.10 1.37 9.91
N ILE A 132 -3.80 1.51 11.03
CA ILE A 132 -3.88 0.49 12.08
C ILE A 132 -5.32 0.05 12.32
N GLY A 133 -5.51 -1.24 12.60
CA GLY A 133 -6.81 -1.84 12.86
C GLY A 133 -6.74 -2.93 13.92
N LYS A 134 -7.89 -3.28 14.49
CA LYS A 134 -7.97 -4.38 15.47
C LYS A 134 -7.96 -5.74 14.76
N ASN A 135 -7.42 -6.76 15.43
CA ASN A 135 -7.59 -8.13 14.96
C ASN A 135 -9.07 -8.55 14.98
N ARG A 136 -9.46 -9.51 14.13
CA ARG A 136 -10.83 -10.05 14.08
C ARG A 136 -11.32 -10.51 15.47
N ASN A 137 -10.43 -11.15 16.23
CA ASN A 137 -10.73 -11.75 17.53
C ASN A 137 -10.53 -10.78 18.71
N THR A 138 -10.26 -9.49 18.45
CA THR A 138 -10.23 -8.48 19.51
C THR A 138 -11.67 -8.29 20.03
N PRO A 139 -11.92 -8.52 21.34
CA PRO A 139 -13.24 -8.34 21.94
C PRO A 139 -13.79 -6.94 21.66
N HIS A 140 -15.11 -6.85 21.49
CA HIS A 140 -15.79 -5.57 21.58
C HIS A 140 -15.90 -5.25 23.07
N THR A 141 -15.28 -4.16 23.51
CA THR A 141 -15.62 -3.57 24.80
C THR A 141 -16.93 -2.81 24.63
N ASP A 142 -17.88 -3.03 25.54
CA ASP A 142 -19.10 -2.22 25.64
C ASP A 142 -18.80 -0.73 25.85
#